data_AF-A0A4R4YPE2-F1
#
_entry.id   AF-A0A4R4YPE2-F1
#
_cell.length_a   1.000
_cell.length_b   1.000
_cell.length_c   1.000
_cell.angle_alpha   90.00
_cell.angle_beta   90.00
_cell.angle_gamma   90.00
#
_symmetry.space_group_name_H-M   'P 1'
#
loop_
_entity.id
_entity.type
_entity.pdbx_description
1 polymer ?
#
loop_
_entity_poly.entity_id
_entity_poly.type
_entity_poly.pdbx_seq_one_letter_code
_entity_poly.pdbx_strand_id
1 'polypeptide(L)'
;MSNQYGPPPQQYGGPPQQYGPPQQQYWGPPPGPPQGPPMGPPPGQPPYGGPPLGGPPYGGPPYGGPPQGGPGFGFGGGGYPPPKKKRSKAPFIVVPAVLLFAGVVSLYLFALHAKQERRNSYSSPQPTYSSTYSPSSDPSDEPSYNPTGTRPTSAQPTQARPTQPSPTKKVPPQPSDKDLTARNKLYKSGVQASVNCREPKARPSGMPGARQYYAGVVACLNRAWPAQVRKSGVAFQAPKVMAFWGSVNTPCSGNAPSSFYCSANHTIYMDAKTDIEHYRKYPQAYQRVYRRANMADTVAHEYGHHIQALTGILAAQNRIRYESSYATSLEMSRRKEIQATCFGHVFLGANRRTYPVAGMFKQQLDWLSANSGDEYGPVRDHGSKAIQPYWANRGFKSRNPALCNTFVAGPQFVR
;
A
#
# COMPACT_ATOMS: atom_id res chain seq x y z
N MET A 1 -18.15 -40.17 62.56
CA MET A 1 -16.93 -40.11 61.72
C MET A 1 -17.28 -39.26 60.51
N SER A 2 -16.90 -37.98 60.56
CA SER A 2 -17.30 -36.94 59.60
C SER A 2 -16.23 -36.83 58.51
N ASN A 3 -16.61 -37.02 57.25
CA ASN A 3 -15.74 -36.72 56.09
C ASN A 3 -16.06 -35.32 55.57
N GLN A 4 -15.12 -34.39 55.78
CA GLN A 4 -15.03 -33.10 55.11
C GLN A 4 -14.45 -33.31 53.69
N TYR A 5 -15.22 -32.99 52.66
CA TYR A 5 -14.67 -32.67 51.35
C TYR A 5 -14.60 -31.14 51.25
N GLY A 6 -13.38 -30.60 51.23
CA GLY A 6 -13.13 -29.19 50.93
C GLY A 6 -13.29 -28.89 49.43
N PRO A 7 -13.63 -27.65 49.05
CA PRO A 7 -13.73 -27.24 47.65
C PRO A 7 -12.34 -27.13 46.98
N PRO A 8 -12.26 -27.27 45.64
CA PRO A 8 -11.00 -27.13 44.89
C PRO A 8 -10.49 -25.68 44.89
N PRO A 9 -9.17 -25.45 44.74
CA PRO A 9 -8.58 -24.13 44.85
C PRO A 9 -9.00 -23.21 43.68
N GLN A 10 -9.42 -22.00 44.05
CA GLN A 10 -9.69 -20.89 43.13
C GLN A 10 -8.38 -20.49 42.42
N GLN A 11 -8.34 -20.63 41.10
CA GLN A 11 -7.35 -19.94 40.28
C GLN A 11 -7.72 -18.46 40.24
N TYR A 12 -6.90 -17.63 40.89
CA TYR A 12 -6.93 -16.18 40.74
C TYR A 12 -6.60 -15.81 39.28
N GLY A 13 -7.63 -15.64 38.45
CA GLY A 13 -7.53 -14.92 37.19
C GLY A 13 -7.36 -13.44 37.47
N GLY A 14 -6.10 -12.97 37.51
CA GLY A 14 -5.81 -11.53 37.53
C GLY A 14 -6.37 -10.84 36.27
N PRO A 15 -6.77 -9.56 36.36
CA PRO A 15 -7.30 -8.83 35.20
C PRO A 15 -6.24 -8.71 34.10
N PRO A 16 -6.67 -8.61 32.81
CA PRO A 16 -5.73 -8.43 31.70
C PRO A 16 -4.93 -7.15 31.92
N GLN A 17 -3.61 -7.30 32.02
CA GLN A 17 -2.68 -6.20 32.18
C GLN A 17 -2.79 -5.23 30.99
N GLN A 18 -3.25 -4.02 31.29
CA GLN A 18 -3.17 -2.87 30.41
C GLN A 18 -1.69 -2.53 30.17
N TYR A 19 -1.19 -2.81 28.97
CA TYR A 19 0.06 -2.26 28.51
C TYR A 19 -0.25 -1.13 27.51
N GLY A 20 -0.08 0.11 27.96
CA GLY A 20 -0.01 1.26 27.06
C GLY A 20 1.19 1.11 26.12
N PRO A 21 1.13 1.64 24.89
CA PRO A 21 2.26 1.55 23.97
C PRO A 21 3.45 2.37 24.51
N PRO A 22 4.69 1.85 24.42
CA PRO A 22 5.87 2.58 24.85
C PRO A 22 6.08 3.82 23.99
N GLN A 23 6.54 4.91 24.62
CA GLN A 23 6.94 6.12 23.92
C GLN A 23 8.05 5.79 22.92
N GLN A 24 7.77 5.93 21.63
CA GLN A 24 8.80 5.93 20.61
C GLN A 24 9.67 7.18 20.84
N GLN A 25 10.91 6.98 21.27
CA GLN A 25 11.91 8.04 21.26
C GLN A 25 12.18 8.43 19.80
N TYR A 26 11.75 9.62 19.45
CA TYR A 26 11.90 10.23 18.13
C TYR A 26 13.37 10.53 17.85
N TRP A 27 13.97 9.77 16.94
CA TRP A 27 15.21 10.20 16.30
C TRP A 27 14.85 11.09 15.11
N GLY A 28 15.16 12.38 15.21
CA GLY A 28 15.20 13.26 14.05
C GLY A 28 16.27 12.79 13.04
N PRO A 29 16.20 13.23 11.77
CA PRO A 29 17.25 12.91 10.80
C PRO A 29 18.60 13.49 11.26
N PRO A 30 19.73 12.82 10.96
CA PRO A 30 21.06 13.25 11.40
C PRO A 30 21.50 14.58 10.73
N PRO A 31 22.40 15.35 11.36
CA PRO A 31 23.13 16.42 10.70
C PRO A 31 23.91 15.86 9.49
N GLY A 32 24.06 16.66 8.43
CA GLY A 32 24.88 16.28 7.28
C GLY A 32 26.33 15.95 7.68
N PRO A 33 27.03 15.11 6.90
CA PRO A 33 28.40 14.73 7.21
C PRO A 33 29.32 15.96 7.27
N PRO A 34 30.29 16.01 8.20
CA PRO A 34 31.32 17.03 8.20
C PRO A 34 32.13 16.92 6.90
N GLN A 35 32.35 18.05 6.22
CA GLN A 35 33.30 18.12 5.11
C GLN A 35 34.71 17.91 5.69
N GLY A 36 35.24 16.69 5.53
CA GLY A 36 36.66 16.42 5.79
C GLY A 36 37.55 17.12 4.75
N PRO A 37 38.81 17.44 5.10
CA PRO A 37 39.74 18.06 4.17
C PRO A 37 40.07 17.12 3.00
N PRO A 38 40.41 17.66 1.82
CA PRO A 38 40.63 16.86 0.61
C PRO A 38 41.83 15.92 0.80
N MET A 39 41.60 14.61 0.65
CA MET A 39 42.67 13.62 0.59
C MET A 39 43.42 13.75 -0.74
N GLY A 40 44.74 13.94 -0.65
CA GLY A 40 45.65 13.91 -1.80
C GLY A 40 45.72 12.51 -2.45
N PRO A 41 46.16 12.44 -3.72
CA PRO A 41 46.20 11.18 -4.46
C PRO A 41 47.32 10.25 -3.96
N PRO A 42 47.11 8.92 -3.95
CA PRO A 42 48.13 7.94 -3.58
C PRO A 42 49.20 7.75 -4.68
N PRO A 43 50.44 7.38 -4.33
CA PRO A 43 51.54 7.30 -5.28
C PRO A 43 51.64 5.96 -6.03
N GLY A 44 51.86 6.07 -7.34
CA GLY A 44 52.74 5.19 -8.12
C GLY A 44 52.13 3.95 -8.77
N GLN A 45 51.92 3.99 -10.09
CA GLN A 45 52.35 2.97 -11.07
C GLN A 45 52.32 3.55 -12.51
N PRO A 46 53.13 3.01 -13.46
CA PRO A 46 53.67 3.76 -14.60
C PRO A 46 52.76 3.85 -15.84
N PRO A 47 52.99 4.82 -16.76
CA PRO A 47 52.08 5.11 -17.86
C PRO A 47 52.37 4.24 -19.10
N TYR A 48 51.33 3.60 -19.63
CA TYR A 48 51.31 3.10 -21.02
C TYR A 48 50.77 4.20 -21.94
N GLY A 49 51.53 4.49 -23.00
CA GLY A 49 51.31 5.60 -23.91
C GLY A 49 50.09 5.45 -24.83
N GLY A 50 49.48 6.60 -25.13
CA GLY A 50 48.57 6.82 -26.25
C GLY A 50 49.07 8.01 -27.10
N PRO A 51 48.81 8.04 -28.41
CA PRO A 51 49.45 8.94 -29.37
C PRO A 51 48.92 10.39 -29.32
N PRO A 52 49.69 11.37 -29.85
CA PRO A 52 49.54 12.79 -29.52
C PRO A 52 48.51 13.55 -30.38
N LEU A 53 47.77 14.45 -29.73
CA LEU A 53 47.03 15.56 -30.34
C LEU A 53 48.00 16.72 -30.56
N GLY A 54 48.37 16.98 -31.81
CA GLY A 54 49.13 18.16 -32.22
C GLY A 54 48.24 19.14 -32.98
N GLY A 55 48.05 20.34 -32.44
CA GLY A 55 47.50 21.50 -33.16
C GLY A 55 48.34 22.73 -32.82
N PRO A 56 48.96 23.42 -33.80
CA PRO A 56 49.73 24.64 -33.56
C PRO A 56 48.91 25.94 -33.78
N PRO A 57 49.46 27.10 -33.38
CA PRO A 57 48.71 28.31 -33.01
C PRO A 57 48.80 29.51 -34.01
N TYR A 58 47.89 30.47 -33.81
CA TYR A 58 47.89 31.93 -34.13
C TYR A 58 48.61 32.49 -35.39
N GLY A 59 47.85 33.29 -36.18
CA GLY A 59 48.39 34.38 -37.02
C GLY A 59 47.41 34.89 -38.10
N GLY A 60 46.91 36.13 -38.00
CA GLY A 60 46.48 36.95 -39.16
C GLY A 60 47.67 37.74 -39.73
N PRO A 61 47.55 38.77 -40.62
CA PRO A 61 46.47 39.36 -41.45
C PRO A 61 46.88 39.31 -42.98
N PRO A 62 46.54 40.21 -43.97
CA PRO A 62 45.71 41.42 -44.03
C PRO A 62 44.79 41.62 -45.28
N TYR A 63 44.13 42.79 -45.28
CA TYR A 63 43.31 43.44 -46.31
C TYR A 63 43.86 43.41 -47.75
N GLY A 64 42.96 43.27 -48.74
CA GLY A 64 43.18 43.56 -50.16
C GLY A 64 41.85 43.76 -50.90
N GLY A 65 41.68 44.90 -51.58
CA GLY A 65 40.43 45.40 -52.16
C GLY A 65 39.95 44.70 -53.44
N PRO A 66 38.78 45.11 -53.98
CA PRO A 66 38.16 44.44 -55.14
C PRO A 66 38.72 44.96 -56.48
N PRO A 67 38.86 44.12 -57.51
CA PRO A 67 39.26 44.57 -58.84
C PRO A 67 38.07 45.13 -59.64
N GLN A 68 38.33 46.27 -60.30
CA GLN A 68 37.52 46.84 -61.37
C GLN A 68 37.78 46.11 -62.70
N GLY A 69 36.75 46.03 -63.55
CA GLY A 69 36.90 45.73 -64.98
C GLY A 69 35.61 45.24 -65.63
N GLY A 70 34.92 46.11 -66.37
CA GLY A 70 33.74 45.82 -67.22
C GLY A 70 34.10 45.00 -68.48
N PRO A 71 33.22 44.89 -69.51
CA PRO A 71 32.28 45.90 -70.04
C PRO A 71 30.81 45.38 -70.05
N GLY A 72 29.73 46.09 -70.32
CA GLY A 72 29.43 47.41 -70.84
C GLY A 72 27.95 47.39 -71.27
N PHE A 73 27.21 48.46 -70.94
CA PHE A 73 25.98 48.99 -71.56
C PHE A 73 24.73 48.11 -71.81
N GLY A 74 23.60 48.56 -71.25
CA GLY A 74 22.25 48.21 -71.73
C GLY A 74 21.13 48.63 -70.76
N PHE A 75 20.71 49.90 -70.80
CA PHE A 75 19.43 50.32 -70.20
C PHE A 75 18.27 49.87 -71.11
N GLY A 76 17.29 49.15 -70.55
CA GLY A 76 16.05 48.78 -71.23
C GLY A 76 14.99 48.30 -70.24
N GLY A 77 13.85 48.99 -70.21
CA GLY A 77 12.78 48.83 -69.22
C GLY A 77 11.97 47.53 -69.30
N GLY A 78 11.43 47.12 -68.15
CA GLY A 78 10.45 46.06 -68.00
C GLY A 78 9.99 45.98 -66.55
N GLY A 79 8.75 46.39 -66.27
CA GLY A 79 8.19 46.44 -64.92
C GLY A 79 7.96 45.06 -64.30
N TYR A 80 8.19 44.94 -63.00
CA TYR A 80 7.79 43.78 -62.21
C TYR A 80 6.32 43.93 -61.75
N PRO A 81 5.46 42.91 -61.89
CA PRO A 81 4.11 42.96 -61.36
C PRO A 81 4.11 42.81 -59.83
N PRO A 82 3.15 43.43 -59.10
CA PRO A 82 3.09 43.32 -57.65
C PRO A 82 2.70 41.89 -57.21
N PRO A 83 3.19 41.42 -56.04
CA PRO A 83 2.91 40.06 -55.59
C PRO A 83 1.43 39.88 -55.21
N LYS A 84 0.84 38.77 -55.63
CA LYS A 84 -0.56 38.41 -55.32
C LYS A 84 -0.74 38.19 -53.81
N LYS A 85 -1.66 38.96 -53.19
CA LYS A 85 -2.08 38.76 -51.78
C LYS A 85 -2.69 37.37 -51.60
N LYS A 86 -2.03 36.50 -50.81
CA LYS A 86 -2.59 35.22 -50.36
C LYS A 86 -3.71 35.48 -49.34
N ARG A 87 -4.92 34.98 -49.61
CA ARG A 87 -6.03 35.01 -48.63
C ARG A 87 -5.73 34.07 -47.46
N SER A 88 -5.83 34.59 -46.25
CA SER A 88 -5.57 33.87 -45.00
C SER A 88 -6.63 32.78 -44.76
N LYS A 89 -6.17 31.55 -44.47
CA LYS A 89 -7.03 30.42 -44.05
C LYS A 89 -7.37 30.44 -42.56
N ALA A 90 -6.96 31.48 -41.81
CA ALA A 90 -7.18 31.60 -40.37
C ALA A 90 -8.64 31.36 -39.90
N PRO A 91 -9.71 31.82 -40.59
CA PRO A 91 -11.07 31.57 -40.10
C PRO A 91 -11.45 30.09 -40.10
N PHE A 92 -10.85 29.26 -40.95
CA PHE A 92 -11.13 27.82 -41.02
C PHE A 92 -10.41 27.00 -39.94
N ILE A 93 -9.47 27.59 -39.19
CA ILE A 93 -8.72 26.92 -38.12
C ILE A 93 -9.17 27.44 -36.75
N VAL A 94 -9.42 28.75 -36.64
CA VAL A 94 -9.76 29.38 -35.36
C VAL A 94 -11.17 29.01 -34.92
N VAL A 95 -12.14 28.95 -35.83
CA VAL A 95 -13.55 28.67 -35.47
C VAL A 95 -13.73 27.25 -34.89
N PRO A 96 -13.19 26.16 -35.50
CA PRO A 96 -13.27 24.83 -34.91
C PRO A 96 -12.55 24.71 -33.56
N ALA A 97 -11.41 25.39 -33.40
CA ALA A 97 -10.63 25.36 -32.16
C ALA A 97 -11.38 26.03 -30.99
N VAL A 98 -12.06 27.15 -31.26
CA VAL A 98 -12.88 27.84 -30.25
C VAL A 98 -14.09 26.99 -29.85
N LEU A 99 -14.75 26.33 -30.81
CA LEU A 99 -15.89 25.44 -30.53
C LEU A 99 -15.47 24.20 -29.72
N LEU A 100 -14.32 23.59 -30.04
CA LEU A 100 -13.76 22.49 -29.25
C LEU A 100 -13.43 22.93 -27.82
N PHE A 101 -12.82 24.11 -27.66
CA PHE A 101 -12.49 24.63 -26.35
C PHE A 101 -13.74 24.91 -25.51
N ALA A 102 -14.78 25.52 -26.10
CA ALA A 102 -16.06 25.76 -25.45
C ALA A 102 -16.72 24.44 -25.00
N GLY A 103 -16.74 23.42 -25.86
CA GLY A 103 -17.29 22.09 -25.52
C GLY A 103 -16.56 21.41 -24.35
N VAL A 104 -15.23 21.51 -24.29
CA VAL A 104 -14.42 20.97 -23.18
C VAL A 104 -14.71 21.72 -21.87
N VAL A 105 -14.85 23.04 -21.92
CA VAL A 105 -15.20 23.85 -20.73
C VAL A 105 -16.61 23.50 -20.23
N SER A 106 -17.59 23.37 -21.12
CA SER A 106 -18.95 22.95 -20.75
C SER A 106 -18.99 21.57 -20.11
N LEU A 107 -18.26 20.58 -20.67
CA LEU A 107 -18.15 19.24 -20.07
C LEU A 107 -17.46 19.27 -18.70
N TYR A 108 -16.44 20.12 -18.53
CA TYR A 108 -15.74 20.28 -17.26
C TYR A 108 -16.67 20.88 -16.18
N LEU A 109 -17.42 21.92 -16.52
CA LEU A 109 -18.39 22.55 -15.61
C LEU A 109 -19.53 21.57 -15.23
N PHE A 110 -20.03 20.79 -16.19
CA PHE A 110 -21.02 19.74 -15.93
C PHE A 110 -20.48 18.67 -14.97
N ALA A 111 -19.23 18.22 -15.16
CA ALA A 111 -18.59 17.26 -14.27
C ALA A 111 -18.38 17.81 -12.84
N LEU A 112 -18.11 19.10 -12.69
CA LEU A 112 -18.04 19.76 -11.38
C LEU A 112 -19.41 19.81 -10.70
N HIS A 113 -20.47 20.14 -11.44
CA HIS A 113 -21.83 20.18 -10.91
C HIS A 113 -22.32 18.79 -10.48
N ALA A 114 -22.10 17.76 -11.31
CA ALA A 114 -22.41 16.38 -10.96
C ALA A 114 -21.64 15.86 -9.73
N LYS A 115 -20.43 16.40 -9.47
CA LYS A 115 -19.64 16.06 -8.28
C LYS A 115 -20.11 16.80 -7.02
N GLN A 116 -20.76 17.95 -7.16
CA GLN A 116 -21.40 18.70 -6.07
C GLN A 116 -22.67 17.99 -5.60
N GLU A 117 -23.55 17.62 -6.54
CA GLU A 117 -24.76 16.83 -6.29
C GLU A 117 -24.46 15.54 -5.50
N ARG A 118 -23.45 14.78 -5.94
CA ARG A 118 -23.01 13.57 -5.22
C ARG A 118 -22.49 13.85 -3.81
N ARG A 119 -21.95 15.03 -3.50
CA ARG A 119 -21.53 15.36 -2.13
C ARG A 119 -22.71 15.69 -1.23
N ASN A 120 -23.74 16.33 -1.78
CA ASN A 120 -24.93 16.70 -1.03
C ASN A 120 -25.77 15.46 -0.65
N SER A 121 -25.74 14.39 -1.46
CA SER A 121 -26.40 13.11 -1.14
C SER A 121 -25.71 12.26 -0.06
N TYR A 122 -24.54 12.66 0.48
CA TYR A 122 -23.86 11.95 1.57
C TYR A 122 -24.02 12.59 2.95
N SER A 123 -24.84 13.64 3.08
CA SER A 123 -25.12 14.27 4.36
C SER A 123 -26.45 13.80 4.94
N SER A 124 -26.52 12.54 5.37
CA SER A 124 -27.55 12.10 6.34
C SER A 124 -26.90 12.02 7.73
N PRO A 125 -27.55 12.55 8.79
CA PRO A 125 -27.01 12.52 10.14
C PRO A 125 -26.99 11.09 10.70
N GLN A 126 -25.88 10.70 11.34
CA GLN A 126 -25.78 9.42 12.06
C GLN A 126 -26.60 9.46 13.36
N PRO A 127 -27.30 8.38 13.74
CA PRO A 127 -27.90 8.26 15.06
C PRO A 127 -26.81 8.03 16.11
N THR A 128 -26.82 8.87 17.14
CA THR A 128 -26.05 8.69 18.38
C THR A 128 -26.72 7.62 19.23
N TYR A 129 -26.08 6.45 19.38
CA TYR A 129 -26.46 5.46 20.38
C TYR A 129 -25.78 5.83 21.71
N SER A 130 -26.57 6.32 22.66
CA SER A 130 -26.16 6.44 24.06
C SER A 130 -26.61 5.16 24.77
N SER A 131 -25.66 4.34 25.20
CA SER A 131 -25.92 3.13 25.97
C SER A 131 -25.81 3.46 27.45
N THR A 132 -26.94 3.72 28.11
CA THR A 132 -27.04 3.73 29.58
C THR A 132 -27.57 2.37 30.00
N TYR A 133 -26.73 1.55 30.65
CA TYR A 133 -27.18 0.33 31.32
C TYR A 133 -27.03 0.51 32.82
N SER A 134 -28.18 0.62 33.50
CA SER A 134 -28.31 0.52 34.95
C SER A 134 -28.37 -0.96 35.35
N PRO A 135 -27.81 -1.37 36.50
CA PRO A 135 -28.15 -2.65 37.10
C PRO A 135 -29.39 -2.47 37.98
N SER A 136 -30.43 -3.27 37.77
CA SER A 136 -31.53 -3.45 38.72
C SER A 136 -31.58 -4.91 39.13
N SER A 137 -31.57 -5.11 40.45
CA SER A 137 -31.72 -6.36 41.17
C SER A 137 -33.06 -7.04 40.91
N ASP A 138 -33.00 -8.38 40.88
CA ASP A 138 -34.10 -9.33 41.05
C ASP A 138 -34.83 -9.10 42.39
N PRO A 139 -36.11 -9.52 42.56
CA PRO A 139 -36.33 -10.92 42.93
C PRO A 139 -37.60 -11.60 42.38
N SER A 140 -37.49 -12.92 42.25
CA SER A 140 -38.42 -14.02 42.60
C SER A 140 -39.90 -13.92 42.24
N ASP A 141 -40.40 -14.91 41.47
CA ASP A 141 -41.70 -15.55 41.70
C ASP A 141 -41.78 -16.97 41.09
N GLU A 142 -42.55 -17.83 41.78
CA GLU A 142 -42.75 -19.27 41.62
C GLU A 142 -43.33 -19.75 40.27
N PRO A 143 -43.23 -21.07 39.95
CA PRO A 143 -43.75 -21.64 38.71
C PRO A 143 -45.21 -22.12 38.84
N SER A 144 -46.07 -21.72 37.90
CA SER A 144 -47.38 -22.35 37.67
C SER A 144 -47.33 -23.26 36.44
N TYR A 145 -47.66 -24.53 36.66
CA TYR A 145 -47.67 -25.61 35.69
C TYR A 145 -49.03 -25.65 34.97
N ASN A 146 -49.04 -25.75 33.65
CA ASN A 146 -50.25 -26.11 32.90
C ASN A 146 -49.90 -27.06 31.74
N PRO A 147 -50.42 -28.31 31.72
CA PRO A 147 -50.12 -29.27 30.67
C PRO A 147 -51.14 -29.17 29.54
N THR A 148 -50.70 -29.25 28.28
CA THR A 148 -51.62 -29.43 27.14
C THR A 148 -51.11 -30.52 26.20
N GLY A 149 -51.74 -31.69 26.35
CA GLY A 149 -52.35 -32.48 25.27
C GLY A 149 -51.49 -32.92 24.09
N THR A 150 -50.95 -34.14 24.18
CA THR A 150 -50.51 -34.94 23.03
C THR A 150 -51.70 -35.60 22.33
N ARG A 151 -51.80 -35.43 21.01
CA ARG A 151 -52.70 -36.18 20.13
C ARG A 151 -51.87 -37.06 19.17
N PRO A 152 -52.04 -38.39 19.14
CA PRO A 152 -51.38 -39.23 18.15
C PRO A 152 -52.21 -39.29 16.86
N THR A 153 -51.57 -39.06 15.71
CA THR A 153 -52.16 -39.35 14.39
C THR A 153 -51.40 -40.52 13.78
N SER A 154 -52.13 -41.59 13.49
CA SER A 154 -51.64 -42.82 12.85
C SER A 154 -51.11 -42.55 11.44
N ALA A 155 -49.89 -43.00 11.15
CA ALA A 155 -49.28 -42.92 9.81
C ALA A 155 -49.25 -44.32 9.18
N GLN A 156 -49.85 -44.44 8.00
CA GLN A 156 -49.90 -45.64 7.17
C GLN A 156 -48.55 -45.84 6.44
N PRO A 157 -48.02 -47.07 6.29
CA PRO A 157 -46.70 -47.27 5.73
C PRO A 157 -46.74 -47.19 4.19
N THR A 158 -46.03 -46.21 3.64
CA THR A 158 -45.73 -46.16 2.20
C THR A 158 -44.41 -46.87 1.96
N GLN A 159 -44.40 -47.90 1.11
CA GLN A 159 -43.19 -48.66 0.77
C GLN A 159 -42.17 -47.76 0.06
N ALA A 160 -40.98 -47.63 0.66
CA ALA A 160 -39.86 -46.89 0.08
C ALA A 160 -39.18 -47.73 -1.02
N ARG A 161 -39.15 -47.20 -2.23
CA ARG A 161 -38.33 -47.72 -3.34
C ARG A 161 -36.84 -47.53 -3.01
N PRO A 162 -35.96 -48.55 -3.14
CA PRO A 162 -34.54 -48.38 -2.85
C PRO A 162 -33.93 -47.40 -3.86
N THR A 163 -33.47 -46.25 -3.37
CA THR A 163 -32.69 -45.31 -4.17
C THR A 163 -31.23 -45.72 -4.06
N GLN A 164 -30.61 -46.11 -5.17
CA GLN A 164 -29.17 -46.39 -5.20
C GLN A 164 -28.39 -45.14 -4.76
N PRO A 165 -27.37 -45.27 -3.90
CA PRO A 165 -26.53 -44.14 -3.52
C PRO A 165 -25.71 -43.68 -4.74
N SER A 166 -25.92 -42.43 -5.18
CA SER A 166 -25.04 -41.76 -6.13
C SER A 166 -23.62 -41.73 -5.58
N PRO A 167 -22.59 -42.00 -6.41
CA PRO A 167 -21.21 -41.97 -5.97
C PRO A 167 -20.85 -40.57 -5.47
N THR A 168 -20.57 -40.45 -4.19
CA THR A 168 -20.08 -39.22 -3.56
C THR A 168 -18.74 -38.86 -4.21
N LYS A 169 -18.72 -37.79 -5.02
CA LYS A 169 -17.46 -37.17 -5.46
C LYS A 169 -16.64 -36.86 -4.21
N LYS A 170 -15.54 -37.58 -3.98
CA LYS A 170 -14.57 -37.26 -2.94
C LYS A 170 -14.12 -35.81 -3.13
N VAL A 171 -14.56 -34.91 -2.25
CA VAL A 171 -14.02 -33.57 -2.17
C VAL A 171 -12.55 -33.71 -1.78
N PRO A 172 -11.60 -33.13 -2.54
CA PRO A 172 -10.19 -33.17 -2.17
C PRO A 172 -10.00 -32.62 -0.75
N PRO A 173 -9.10 -33.22 0.06
CA PRO A 173 -8.83 -32.71 1.40
C PRO A 173 -8.39 -31.25 1.34
N GLN A 174 -8.89 -30.43 2.27
CA GLN A 174 -8.49 -29.04 2.39
C GLN A 174 -6.99 -28.97 2.72
N PRO A 175 -6.25 -27.97 2.17
CA PRO A 175 -4.84 -27.80 2.50
C PRO A 175 -4.63 -27.58 4.01
N SER A 176 -3.55 -28.14 4.57
CA SER A 176 -3.17 -27.87 5.96
C SER A 176 -2.72 -26.41 6.15
N ASP A 177 -2.61 -25.93 7.39
CA ASP A 177 -2.09 -24.57 7.66
C ASP A 177 -0.65 -24.38 7.20
N LYS A 178 0.18 -25.43 7.31
CA LYS A 178 1.53 -25.44 6.74
C LYS A 178 1.48 -25.33 5.21
N ASP A 179 0.50 -25.94 4.56
CA ASP A 179 0.33 -25.81 3.11
C ASP A 179 -0.15 -24.44 2.68
N LEU A 180 -1.10 -23.87 3.41
CA LEU A 180 -1.62 -22.53 3.13
C LEU A 180 -0.53 -21.47 3.29
N THR A 181 0.42 -21.64 4.20
CA THR A 181 1.53 -20.70 4.41
C THR A 181 2.71 -20.96 3.46
N ALA A 182 3.16 -22.21 3.34
CA ALA A 182 4.38 -22.56 2.59
C ALA A 182 4.14 -22.82 1.09
N ARG A 183 2.95 -23.32 0.70
CA ARG A 183 2.64 -23.79 -0.65
C ARG A 183 1.43 -23.07 -1.27
N ASN A 184 1.11 -21.87 -0.78
CA ASN A 184 -0.03 -21.09 -1.26
C ASN A 184 -0.01 -20.93 -2.79
N LYS A 185 -1.18 -21.06 -3.43
CA LYS A 185 -1.32 -20.88 -4.88
C LYS A 185 -0.97 -19.46 -5.34
N LEU A 186 -1.02 -18.46 -4.44
CA LEU A 186 -0.55 -17.10 -4.72
C LEU A 186 0.90 -17.08 -5.21
N TYR A 187 1.76 -17.96 -4.70
CA TYR A 187 3.16 -18.04 -5.13
C TYR A 187 3.34 -18.57 -6.57
N LYS A 188 2.25 -18.97 -7.24
CA LYS A 188 2.24 -19.36 -8.66
C LYS A 188 1.59 -18.29 -9.56
N SER A 189 1.22 -17.13 -9.01
CA SER A 189 0.49 -16.10 -9.75
C SER A 189 1.32 -15.34 -10.80
N GLY A 190 2.65 -15.41 -10.69
CA GLY A 190 3.60 -14.73 -11.56
C GLY A 190 3.78 -13.24 -11.24
N VAL A 191 4.49 -12.56 -12.15
CA VAL A 191 4.83 -11.13 -12.06
C VAL A 191 3.57 -10.25 -12.10
N GLN A 192 3.50 -9.24 -11.22
CA GLN A 192 2.47 -8.22 -11.21
C GLN A 192 2.73 -7.16 -12.30
N ALA A 193 1.72 -6.93 -13.13
CA ALA A 193 1.73 -5.90 -14.14
C ALA A 193 1.54 -4.51 -13.51
N SER A 194 2.07 -3.48 -14.17
CA SER A 194 1.75 -2.09 -13.83
C SER A 194 0.26 -1.83 -14.07
N VAL A 195 -0.36 -1.06 -13.19
CA VAL A 195 -1.73 -0.52 -13.39
C VAL A 195 -1.71 0.99 -13.61
N ASN A 196 -0.56 1.49 -14.05
CA ASN A 196 -0.27 2.90 -14.27
C ASN A 196 -0.68 3.77 -13.08
N CYS A 197 -0.46 3.26 -11.86
CA CYS A 197 -0.78 3.98 -10.65
C CYS A 197 0.08 5.24 -10.54
N ARG A 198 -0.54 6.37 -10.19
CA ARG A 198 0.14 7.64 -9.88
C ARG A 198 -0.09 7.95 -8.41
N GLU A 199 0.88 8.60 -7.77
CA GLU A 199 0.71 9.10 -6.40
C GLU A 199 -0.51 10.04 -6.32
N PRO A 200 -1.35 9.91 -5.28
CA PRO A 200 -2.43 10.85 -5.05
C PRO A 200 -1.90 12.28 -4.89
N LYS A 201 -2.53 13.25 -5.56
CA LYS A 201 -2.14 14.66 -5.47
C LYS A 201 -2.51 15.31 -4.13
N ALA A 202 -3.39 14.68 -3.36
CA ALA A 202 -3.86 15.17 -2.08
C ALA A 202 -2.69 15.30 -1.09
N ARG A 203 -2.62 16.43 -0.38
CA ARG A 203 -1.61 16.66 0.64
C ARG A 203 -2.19 16.36 2.02
N PRO A 204 -1.52 15.56 2.86
CA PRO A 204 -2.02 15.15 4.16
C PRO A 204 -1.78 16.23 5.23
N SER A 205 -2.15 17.48 4.95
CA SER A 205 -2.07 18.59 5.92
C SER A 205 -3.25 18.63 6.89
N GLY A 206 -4.22 17.73 6.72
CA GLY A 206 -5.41 17.58 7.55
C GLY A 206 -6.20 16.33 7.15
N MET A 207 -7.23 16.00 7.93
CA MET A 207 -8.02 14.77 7.75
C MET A 207 -8.59 14.57 6.33
N PRO A 208 -9.17 15.59 5.66
CA PRO A 208 -9.66 15.41 4.29
C PRO A 208 -8.55 15.01 3.31
N GLY A 209 -7.38 15.65 3.42
CA GLY A 209 -6.23 15.36 2.56
C GLY A 209 -5.62 13.99 2.83
N ALA A 210 -5.50 13.59 4.09
CA ALA A 210 -5.04 12.26 4.48
C ALA A 210 -5.98 11.16 3.97
N ARG A 211 -7.29 11.30 4.20
CA ARG A 211 -8.32 10.38 3.68
C ARG A 211 -8.24 10.22 2.16
N GLN A 212 -8.13 11.32 1.43
CA GLN A 212 -7.98 11.29 -0.03
C GLN A 212 -6.69 10.62 -0.47
N TYR A 213 -5.58 10.83 0.25
CA TYR A 213 -4.32 10.17 -0.04
C TYR A 213 -4.45 8.65 0.15
N TYR A 214 -4.90 8.17 1.31
CA TYR A 214 -5.04 6.74 1.56
C TYR A 214 -6.01 6.07 0.58
N ALA A 215 -7.18 6.67 0.34
CA ALA A 215 -8.15 6.16 -0.63
C ALA A 215 -7.56 6.07 -2.05
N GLY A 216 -6.73 7.05 -2.45
CA GLY A 216 -6.07 7.03 -3.75
C GLY A 216 -5.04 5.90 -3.88
N VAL A 217 -4.23 5.64 -2.84
CA VAL A 217 -3.28 4.52 -2.84
C VAL A 217 -4.02 3.17 -2.83
N VAL A 218 -5.04 3.01 -1.98
CA VAL A 218 -5.89 1.80 -1.95
C VAL A 218 -6.60 1.56 -3.28
N ALA A 219 -7.08 2.62 -3.95
CA ALA A 219 -7.67 2.49 -5.29
C ALA A 219 -6.68 1.95 -6.33
N CYS A 220 -5.39 2.27 -6.22
CA CYS A 220 -4.36 1.67 -7.06
C CYS A 220 -4.12 0.19 -6.73
N LEU A 221 -4.02 -0.15 -5.45
CA LEU A 221 -3.83 -1.53 -4.99
C LEU A 221 -5.02 -2.43 -5.41
N ASN A 222 -6.25 -1.90 -5.34
CA ASN A 222 -7.47 -2.55 -5.83
C ASN A 222 -7.46 -2.85 -7.32
N ARG A 223 -6.66 -2.15 -8.13
CA ARG A 223 -6.45 -2.48 -9.54
C ARG A 223 -5.30 -3.47 -9.73
N ALA A 224 -4.27 -3.40 -8.88
CA ALA A 224 -3.02 -4.16 -9.04
C ALA A 224 -3.13 -5.64 -8.66
N TRP A 225 -3.84 -5.96 -7.58
CA TRP A 225 -3.89 -7.31 -7.00
C TRP A 225 -4.93 -8.30 -7.52
N PRO A 226 -6.08 -7.91 -8.12
CA PRO A 226 -7.12 -8.86 -8.49
C PRO A 226 -6.64 -10.00 -9.39
N ALA A 227 -5.69 -9.73 -10.30
CA ALA A 227 -5.16 -10.76 -11.20
C ALA A 227 -4.41 -11.86 -10.43
N GLN A 228 -3.57 -11.50 -9.46
CA GLN A 228 -2.80 -12.47 -8.68
C GLN A 228 -3.70 -13.27 -7.74
N VAL A 229 -4.65 -12.60 -7.07
CA VAL A 229 -5.61 -13.27 -6.17
C VAL A 229 -6.51 -14.23 -6.94
N ARG A 230 -7.04 -13.85 -8.12
CA ARG A 230 -7.84 -14.78 -8.92
C ARG A 230 -7.04 -16.00 -9.39
N LYS A 231 -5.76 -15.81 -9.75
CA LYS A 231 -4.86 -16.92 -10.10
C LYS A 231 -4.56 -17.87 -8.93
N SER A 232 -4.73 -17.43 -7.68
CA SER A 232 -4.63 -18.33 -6.52
C SER A 232 -5.90 -19.16 -6.29
N GLY A 233 -6.95 -18.95 -7.09
CA GLY A 233 -8.24 -19.65 -6.96
C GLY A 233 -9.19 -18.99 -5.97
N VAL A 234 -8.94 -17.74 -5.56
CA VAL A 234 -9.79 -16.98 -4.64
C VAL A 234 -10.45 -15.80 -5.36
N ALA A 235 -11.71 -15.51 -5.02
CA ALA A 235 -12.38 -14.30 -5.49
C ALA A 235 -11.77 -13.06 -4.82
N PHE A 236 -11.38 -12.07 -5.62
CA PHE A 236 -10.88 -10.80 -5.08
C PHE A 236 -12.03 -9.96 -4.50
N GLN A 237 -11.85 -9.48 -3.28
CA GLN A 237 -12.72 -8.49 -2.64
C GLN A 237 -11.86 -7.32 -2.18
N ALA A 238 -12.22 -6.09 -2.52
CA ALA A 238 -11.46 -4.92 -2.09
C ALA A 238 -11.65 -4.65 -0.59
N PRO A 239 -10.61 -4.20 0.14
CA PRO A 239 -10.77 -3.76 1.52
C PRO A 239 -11.38 -2.35 1.56
N LYS A 240 -12.00 -2.02 2.69
CA LYS A 240 -12.30 -0.62 3.05
C LYS A 240 -11.03 0.06 3.57
N VAL A 241 -11.01 1.38 3.58
CA VAL A 241 -9.96 2.17 4.24
C VAL A 241 -10.57 3.25 5.11
N MET A 242 -10.06 3.40 6.33
CA MET A 242 -10.54 4.36 7.30
C MET A 242 -9.36 5.11 7.93
N ALA A 243 -9.40 6.44 7.89
CA ALA A 243 -8.46 7.28 8.61
C ALA A 243 -9.02 7.60 10.00
N PHE A 244 -8.24 7.36 11.05
CA PHE A 244 -8.59 7.71 12.42
C PHE A 244 -7.58 8.70 13.02
N TRP A 245 -7.93 9.30 14.16
CA TRP A 245 -7.12 10.29 14.85
C TRP A 245 -6.92 9.88 16.31
N GLY A 246 -5.67 9.64 16.72
CA GLY A 246 -5.36 9.20 18.09
C GLY A 246 -5.50 7.70 18.23
N SER A 247 -6.69 7.21 18.57
CA SER A 247 -6.96 5.78 18.65
C SER A 247 -8.33 5.41 18.10
N VAL A 248 -8.53 4.11 17.87
CA VAL A 248 -9.76 3.58 17.27
C VAL A 248 -10.16 2.24 17.88
N ASN A 249 -11.47 2.09 18.12
CA ASN A 249 -12.09 0.83 18.53
C ASN A 249 -12.60 0.10 17.28
N THR A 250 -12.24 -1.17 17.16
CA THR A 250 -12.52 -2.00 15.98
C THR A 250 -12.80 -3.43 16.40
N PRO A 251 -13.38 -4.27 15.51
CA PRO A 251 -13.53 -5.70 15.78
C PRO A 251 -12.22 -6.45 16.06
N CYS A 252 -11.05 -5.91 15.66
CA CYS A 252 -9.75 -6.54 15.87
C CYS A 252 -8.95 -5.95 17.04
N SER A 253 -9.34 -4.78 17.56
CA SER A 253 -8.64 -4.10 18.64
C SER A 253 -9.55 -3.12 19.34
N GLY A 254 -9.60 -3.17 20.67
CA GLY A 254 -10.40 -2.29 21.51
C GLY A 254 -9.80 -0.92 21.78
N ASN A 255 -8.56 -0.63 21.31
CA ASN A 255 -7.91 0.68 21.37
C ASN A 255 -6.61 0.69 20.55
N ALA A 256 -6.69 0.69 19.22
CA ALA A 256 -5.49 0.66 18.37
C ALA A 256 -4.85 2.06 18.23
N PRO A 257 -3.54 2.23 18.54
CA PRO A 257 -2.85 3.52 18.45
C PRO A 257 -2.12 3.76 17.12
N SER A 258 -2.09 2.77 16.22
CA SER A 258 -1.32 2.79 14.98
C SER A 258 -2.12 2.20 13.82
N SER A 259 -1.63 2.38 12.59
CA SER A 259 -2.24 1.77 11.40
C SER A 259 -2.19 0.24 11.46
N PHE A 260 -3.22 -0.42 10.92
CA PHE A 260 -3.32 -1.88 10.85
C PHE A 260 -4.43 -2.33 9.89
N TYR A 261 -4.34 -3.56 9.41
CA TYR A 261 -5.41 -4.27 8.73
C TYR A 261 -6.23 -5.13 9.69
N CYS A 262 -7.56 -4.97 9.68
CA CYS A 262 -8.49 -5.83 10.41
C CYS A 262 -9.14 -6.87 9.49
N SER A 263 -8.79 -8.14 9.69
CA SER A 263 -9.36 -9.25 8.92
C SER A 263 -10.82 -9.56 9.26
N ALA A 264 -11.33 -9.13 10.41
CA ALA A 264 -12.72 -9.39 10.79
C ALA A 264 -13.74 -8.57 9.98
N ASN A 265 -13.35 -7.40 9.48
CA ASN A 265 -14.24 -6.52 8.69
C ASN A 265 -13.61 -6.01 7.39
N HIS A 266 -12.46 -6.58 6.99
CA HIS A 266 -11.73 -6.28 5.77
C HIS A 266 -11.42 -4.78 5.62
N THR A 267 -10.97 -4.13 6.69
CA THR A 267 -10.69 -2.68 6.71
C THR A 267 -9.24 -2.40 7.04
N ILE A 268 -8.62 -1.53 6.24
CA ILE A 268 -7.33 -0.90 6.52
C ILE A 268 -7.59 0.35 7.37
N TYR A 269 -7.15 0.35 8.61
CA TYR A 269 -7.20 1.48 9.52
C TYR A 269 -5.88 2.24 9.45
N MET A 270 -5.94 3.54 9.18
CA MET A 270 -4.77 4.41 9.01
C MET A 270 -4.74 5.46 10.10
N ASP A 271 -3.64 5.51 10.87
CA ASP A 271 -3.38 6.57 11.84
C ASP A 271 -3.03 7.87 11.10
N ALA A 272 -4.04 8.72 10.94
CA ALA A 272 -3.86 10.00 10.28
C ALA A 272 -3.26 11.06 11.20
N LYS A 273 -3.33 10.91 12.53
CA LYS A 273 -2.79 11.89 13.48
C LYS A 273 -1.29 11.99 13.28
N THR A 274 -0.59 10.86 13.36
CA THR A 274 0.88 10.82 13.19
C THR A 274 1.28 11.37 11.81
N ASP A 275 0.57 10.97 10.76
CA ASP A 275 0.88 11.40 9.39
C ASP A 275 0.71 12.91 9.19
N ILE A 276 -0.40 13.47 9.68
CA ILE A 276 -0.73 14.89 9.55
C ILE A 276 0.19 15.75 10.41
N GLU A 277 0.43 15.36 11.67
CA GLU A 277 1.30 16.10 12.58
C GLU A 277 2.73 16.20 12.03
N HIS A 278 3.28 15.09 11.52
CA HIS A 278 4.60 15.09 10.88
C HIS A 278 4.62 15.95 9.62
N TYR A 279 3.62 15.81 8.75
CA TYR A 279 3.56 16.57 7.51
C TYR A 279 3.49 18.08 7.74
N ARG A 280 2.84 18.50 8.83
CA ARG A 280 2.74 19.91 9.26
C ARG A 280 4.02 20.39 9.95
N LYS A 281 4.59 19.60 10.85
CA LYS A 281 5.78 19.96 11.65
C LYS A 281 7.03 20.16 10.80
N TYR A 282 7.18 19.37 9.73
CA TYR A 282 8.38 19.38 8.89
C TYR A 282 8.06 19.87 7.47
N PRO A 283 8.05 21.19 7.21
CA PRO A 283 7.56 21.74 5.96
C PRO A 283 8.54 21.64 4.79
N GLN A 284 9.80 21.26 5.02
CA GLN A 284 10.79 21.21 3.94
C GLN A 284 10.43 20.11 2.94
N ALA A 285 10.75 20.34 1.66
CA ALA A 285 10.35 19.47 0.56
C ALA A 285 10.75 18.00 0.79
N TYR A 286 11.97 17.78 1.27
CA TYR A 286 12.52 16.46 1.57
C TYR A 286 11.69 15.71 2.64
N GLN A 287 11.37 16.36 3.76
CA GLN A 287 10.59 15.75 4.85
C GLN A 287 9.14 15.47 4.41
N ARG A 288 8.57 16.33 3.57
CA ARG A 288 7.26 16.07 2.97
C ARG A 288 7.30 14.87 2.03
N VAL A 289 8.38 14.66 1.28
CA VAL A 289 8.58 13.45 0.44
C VAL A 289 8.70 12.22 1.34
N TYR A 290 9.49 12.30 2.41
CA TYR A 290 9.62 11.22 3.41
C TYR A 290 8.26 10.80 3.95
N ARG A 291 7.44 11.75 4.39
CA ARG A 291 6.12 11.45 4.95
C ARG A 291 5.20 10.77 3.94
N ARG A 292 5.20 11.22 2.68
CA ARG A 292 4.39 10.57 1.62
C ARG A 292 4.92 9.18 1.25
N ALA A 293 6.23 8.98 1.25
CA ALA A 293 6.86 7.67 1.09
C ALA A 293 6.43 6.71 2.20
N ASN A 294 6.50 7.13 3.46
CA ASN A 294 6.06 6.31 4.59
C ASN A 294 4.56 6.02 4.53
N MET A 295 3.71 6.99 4.18
CA MET A 295 2.28 6.74 4.00
C MET A 295 1.98 5.73 2.88
N ALA A 296 2.67 5.83 1.75
CA ALA A 296 2.48 4.90 0.63
C ALA A 296 2.94 3.49 1.01
N ASP A 297 4.06 3.40 1.73
CA ASP A 297 4.62 2.15 2.23
C ASP A 297 3.69 1.48 3.25
N THR A 298 3.23 2.22 4.28
CA THR A 298 2.29 1.71 5.28
C THR A 298 0.98 1.23 4.63
N VAL A 299 0.36 2.01 3.75
CA VAL A 299 -0.87 1.56 3.07
C VAL A 299 -0.61 0.28 2.25
N ALA A 300 0.52 0.19 1.56
CA ALA A 300 0.86 -0.98 0.76
C ALA A 300 1.17 -2.21 1.63
N HIS A 301 1.79 -2.01 2.79
CA HIS A 301 2.04 -3.04 3.81
C HIS A 301 0.72 -3.58 4.39
N GLU A 302 -0.19 -2.71 4.84
CA GLU A 302 -1.50 -3.14 5.35
C GLU A 302 -2.34 -3.85 4.28
N TYR A 303 -2.19 -3.43 3.03
CA TYR A 303 -2.79 -4.13 1.90
C TYR A 303 -2.15 -5.52 1.69
N GLY A 304 -0.87 -5.69 2.02
CA GLY A 304 -0.20 -6.99 2.08
C GLY A 304 -0.89 -7.96 3.05
N HIS A 305 -1.27 -7.50 4.24
CA HIS A 305 -2.08 -8.29 5.18
C HIS A 305 -3.47 -8.63 4.61
N HIS A 306 -4.09 -7.70 3.89
CA HIS A 306 -5.33 -7.99 3.18
C HIS A 306 -5.17 -9.12 2.15
N ILE A 307 -4.06 -9.14 1.39
CA ILE A 307 -3.75 -10.25 0.47
C ILE A 307 -3.53 -11.56 1.21
N GLN A 308 -2.82 -11.53 2.35
CA GLN A 308 -2.65 -12.72 3.20
C GLN A 308 -4.01 -13.23 3.71
N ALA A 309 -4.93 -12.33 4.06
CA ALA A 309 -6.26 -12.69 4.52
C ALA A 309 -7.10 -13.35 3.42
N LEU A 310 -7.19 -12.72 2.23
CA LEU A 310 -7.91 -13.30 1.09
C LEU A 310 -7.37 -14.68 0.72
N THR A 311 -6.05 -14.85 0.74
CA THR A 311 -5.41 -16.11 0.32
C THR A 311 -5.30 -17.17 1.43
N GLY A 312 -5.86 -16.90 2.62
CA GLY A 312 -5.87 -17.83 3.76
C GLY A 312 -4.56 -17.93 4.53
N ILE A 313 -3.48 -17.28 4.07
CA ILE A 313 -2.17 -17.26 4.73
C ILE A 313 -2.28 -16.68 6.14
N LEU A 314 -3.01 -15.56 6.29
CA LEU A 314 -3.12 -14.85 7.57
C LEU A 314 -3.81 -15.72 8.64
N ALA A 315 -4.89 -16.41 8.25
CA ALA A 315 -5.62 -17.30 9.15
C ALA A 315 -4.79 -18.54 9.53
N ALA A 316 -4.12 -19.14 8.54
CA ALA A 316 -3.27 -20.31 8.76
C ALA A 316 -2.08 -20.01 9.69
N GLN A 317 -1.36 -18.91 9.48
CA GLN A 317 -0.26 -18.55 10.37
C GLN A 317 -0.75 -18.23 11.80
N ASN A 318 -1.94 -17.64 11.96
CA ASN A 318 -2.51 -17.36 13.27
C ASN A 318 -2.84 -18.65 14.04
N ARG A 319 -3.37 -19.67 13.36
CA ARG A 319 -3.62 -20.99 13.98
C ARG A 319 -2.31 -21.68 14.39
N ILE A 320 -1.31 -21.68 13.51
CA ILE A 320 0.03 -22.20 13.84
C ILE A 320 0.58 -21.50 15.09
N ARG A 321 0.50 -20.16 15.16
CA ARG A 321 0.96 -19.37 16.32
C ARG A 321 0.26 -19.76 17.62
N TYR A 322 -1.06 -19.98 17.56
CA TYR A 322 -1.87 -20.32 18.73
C TYR A 322 -1.47 -21.68 19.34
N GLU A 323 -1.07 -22.64 18.50
CA GLU A 323 -0.69 -23.99 18.91
C GLU A 323 0.82 -24.15 19.21
N SER A 324 1.58 -23.05 19.14
CA SER A 324 3.04 -23.08 19.14
C SER A 324 3.69 -22.54 20.41
N SER A 325 4.94 -22.92 20.64
CA SER A 325 5.80 -22.26 21.63
C SER A 325 5.95 -20.77 21.35
N TYR A 326 6.26 -19.98 22.38
CA TYR A 326 6.44 -18.53 22.25
C TYR A 326 7.47 -18.17 21.16
N ALA A 327 8.61 -18.86 21.13
CA ALA A 327 9.66 -18.63 20.12
C ALA A 327 9.17 -18.87 18.68
N THR A 328 8.41 -19.95 18.47
CA THR A 328 7.80 -20.27 17.17
C THR A 328 6.71 -19.26 16.82
N SER A 329 5.91 -18.82 17.79
CA SER A 329 4.88 -17.81 17.60
C SER A 329 5.46 -16.45 17.16
N LEU A 330 6.59 -16.04 17.74
CA LEU A 330 7.33 -14.86 17.31
C LEU A 330 7.90 -15.01 15.90
N GLU A 331 8.48 -16.16 15.57
CA GLU A 331 8.97 -16.41 14.21
C GLU A 331 7.87 -16.35 13.17
N MET A 332 6.72 -16.95 13.46
CA MET A 332 5.56 -16.89 12.57
C MET A 332 5.02 -15.45 12.42
N SER A 333 5.07 -14.65 13.49
CA SER A 333 4.76 -13.22 13.40
C SER A 333 5.73 -12.49 12.47
N ARG A 334 7.05 -12.68 12.64
CA ARG A 334 8.07 -12.09 11.76
C ARG A 334 7.84 -12.48 10.30
N ARG A 335 7.60 -13.77 10.02
CA ARG A 335 7.30 -14.27 8.66
C ARG A 335 6.07 -13.57 8.06
N LYS A 336 5.00 -13.39 8.84
CA LYS A 336 3.77 -12.69 8.44
C LYS A 336 4.03 -11.22 8.10
N GLU A 337 4.71 -10.49 8.99
CA GLU A 337 5.01 -9.06 8.82
C GLU A 337 5.94 -8.77 7.63
N ILE A 338 7.04 -9.52 7.55
CA ILE A 338 8.02 -9.39 6.47
C ILE A 338 7.40 -9.70 5.10
N GLN A 339 6.48 -10.65 5.03
CA GLN A 339 5.76 -10.95 3.79
C GLN A 339 4.84 -9.80 3.39
N ALA A 340 4.16 -9.16 4.33
CA ALA A 340 3.33 -7.99 4.05
C ALA A 340 4.16 -6.83 3.47
N THR A 341 5.34 -6.57 4.04
CA THR A 341 6.33 -5.64 3.47
C THR A 341 6.71 -6.02 2.03
N CYS A 342 7.06 -7.29 1.79
CA CYS A 342 7.43 -7.75 0.45
C CYS A 342 6.28 -7.57 -0.56
N PHE A 343 5.03 -7.88 -0.18
CA PHE A 343 3.85 -7.66 -1.01
C PHE A 343 3.61 -6.18 -1.31
N GLY A 344 3.75 -5.29 -0.32
CA GLY A 344 3.67 -3.84 -0.56
C GLY A 344 4.68 -3.38 -1.61
N HIS A 345 5.91 -3.90 -1.52
CA HIS A 345 6.96 -3.58 -2.48
C HIS A 345 6.79 -4.25 -3.85
N VAL A 346 6.10 -5.39 -3.97
CA VAL A 346 5.67 -5.93 -5.28
C VAL A 346 4.83 -4.91 -6.03
N PHE A 347 3.87 -4.25 -5.35
CA PHE A 347 3.04 -3.20 -5.93
C PHE A 347 3.86 -1.96 -6.35
N LEU A 348 4.72 -1.47 -5.46
CA LEU A 348 5.57 -0.31 -5.75
C LEU A 348 6.51 -0.60 -6.93
N GLY A 349 7.12 -1.78 -6.96
CA GLY A 349 7.96 -2.25 -8.05
C GLY A 349 7.21 -2.36 -9.38
N ALA A 350 5.99 -2.89 -9.36
CA ALA A 350 5.14 -3.03 -10.55
C ALA A 350 4.78 -1.67 -11.17
N ASN A 351 4.58 -0.65 -10.34
CA ASN A 351 4.18 0.69 -10.78
C ASN A 351 5.34 1.69 -10.83
N ARG A 352 6.61 1.24 -10.79
CA ARG A 352 7.79 2.11 -10.69
C ARG A 352 7.99 3.17 -11.78
N ARG A 353 7.29 3.03 -12.91
CA ARG A 353 7.32 4.01 -14.01
C ARG A 353 6.30 5.14 -13.84
N THR A 354 5.25 4.94 -13.04
CA THR A 354 4.12 5.87 -12.92
C THR A 354 3.89 6.36 -11.50
N TYR A 355 4.26 5.54 -10.51
CA TYR A 355 4.37 5.95 -9.12
C TYR A 355 5.75 6.56 -8.90
N PRO A 356 5.90 7.62 -8.09
CA PRO A 356 7.17 8.31 -7.88
C PRO A 356 8.16 7.49 -7.04
N VAL A 357 8.28 6.17 -7.20
CA VAL A 357 9.30 5.35 -6.51
C VAL A 357 10.66 5.38 -7.22
N ALA A 358 11.08 6.59 -7.60
CA ALA A 358 12.39 6.92 -8.15
C ALA A 358 12.94 8.19 -7.48
N GLY A 359 14.22 8.50 -7.71
CA GLY A 359 14.87 9.70 -7.16
C GLY A 359 14.70 9.82 -5.63
N MET A 360 14.39 11.03 -5.15
CA MET A 360 14.28 11.33 -3.72
C MET A 360 13.27 10.44 -2.99
N PHE A 361 12.12 10.14 -3.59
CA PHE A 361 11.10 9.32 -2.93
C PHE A 361 11.57 7.86 -2.78
N LYS A 362 12.31 7.32 -3.77
CA LYS A 362 12.94 6.00 -3.62
C LYS A 362 14.01 6.01 -2.53
N GLN A 363 14.81 7.06 -2.44
CA GLN A 363 15.79 7.21 -1.35
C GLN A 363 15.09 7.21 0.02
N GLN A 364 13.92 7.87 0.14
CA GLN A 364 13.14 7.83 1.38
C GLN A 364 12.57 6.44 1.68
N LEU A 365 12.04 5.73 0.68
CA LEU A 365 11.57 4.35 0.85
C LEU A 365 12.71 3.42 1.29
N ASP A 366 13.88 3.53 0.67
CA ASP A 366 15.04 2.70 1.02
C ASP A 366 15.54 3.01 2.44
N TRP A 367 15.56 4.30 2.81
CA TRP A 367 15.88 4.72 4.16
C TRP A 367 14.85 4.17 5.15
N LEU A 368 13.56 4.24 4.84
CA LEU A 368 12.49 3.68 5.67
C LEU A 368 12.71 2.18 5.90
N SER A 369 12.90 1.40 4.84
CA SER A 369 13.14 -0.04 4.99
C SER A 369 14.42 -0.34 5.78
N ALA A 370 15.48 0.45 5.63
CA ALA A 370 16.75 0.27 6.35
C ALA A 370 16.69 0.68 7.83
N ASN A 371 15.67 1.44 8.23
CA ASN A 371 15.47 1.91 9.59
C ASN A 371 14.16 1.39 10.20
N SER A 372 13.46 0.50 9.51
CA SER A 372 12.32 -0.25 10.03
C SER A 372 12.86 -1.56 10.56
N GLY A 373 12.70 -1.83 11.86
CA GLY A 373 13.17 -3.04 12.50
C GLY A 373 12.74 -3.08 13.96
N ASP A 374 12.56 -4.28 14.50
CA ASP A 374 12.11 -4.46 15.89
C ASP A 374 13.25 -4.37 16.93
N GLU A 375 14.47 -4.01 16.48
CA GLU A 375 15.60 -3.34 17.16
C GLU A 375 15.39 -2.92 18.61
N TYR A 376 14.43 -2.03 18.77
CA TYR A 376 14.24 -1.25 19.98
C TYR A 376 12.85 -1.44 20.56
N GLY A 377 12.09 -2.39 19.99
CA GLY A 377 10.77 -2.78 20.48
C GLY A 377 10.86 -3.77 21.65
N PRO A 378 9.82 -3.82 22.50
CA PRO A 378 9.74 -4.81 23.59
C PRO A 378 9.54 -6.24 23.07
N VAL A 379 9.11 -6.40 21.81
CA VAL A 379 8.81 -7.70 21.18
C VAL A 379 9.48 -7.76 19.81
N ARG A 380 9.98 -8.95 19.45
CA ARG A 380 10.71 -9.25 18.21
C ARG A 380 9.85 -9.99 17.19
N ASP A 381 8.81 -9.31 16.72
CA ASP A 381 7.72 -9.86 15.93
C ASP A 381 7.59 -9.29 14.50
N HIS A 382 8.46 -8.35 14.11
CA HIS A 382 8.43 -7.71 12.78
C HIS A 382 9.72 -7.91 11.96
N GLY A 383 10.78 -8.45 12.58
CA GLY A 383 12.07 -8.69 11.95
C GLY A 383 13.04 -7.53 12.12
N SER A 384 14.33 -7.82 11.97
CA SER A 384 15.41 -6.84 12.12
C SER A 384 15.48 -5.79 11.00
N LYS A 385 16.12 -4.66 11.29
CA LYS A 385 16.51 -3.64 10.30
C LYS A 385 17.42 -4.20 9.21
N ALA A 386 18.14 -5.29 9.49
CA ALA A 386 18.97 -5.96 8.52
C ALA A 386 18.13 -6.73 7.48
N ILE A 387 16.94 -7.22 7.87
CA ILE A 387 16.12 -8.08 7.02
C ILE A 387 15.03 -7.34 6.24
N GLN A 388 14.55 -6.21 6.77
CA GLN A 388 13.50 -5.42 6.13
C GLN A 388 13.89 -4.94 4.71
N PRO A 389 15.11 -4.37 4.48
CA PRO A 389 15.55 -4.00 3.14
C PRO A 389 15.66 -5.18 2.17
N TYR A 390 16.01 -6.37 2.68
CA TYR A 390 16.18 -7.55 1.84
C TYR A 390 14.84 -7.93 1.19
N TRP A 391 13.77 -8.03 1.96
CA TRP A 391 12.44 -8.39 1.44
C TRP A 391 11.75 -7.26 0.68
N ALA A 392 11.88 -6.02 1.17
CA ALA A 392 11.46 -4.82 0.45
C ALA A 392 12.06 -4.78 -0.96
N ASN A 393 13.38 -4.95 -1.09
CA ASN A 393 14.04 -4.95 -2.39
C ASN A 393 13.68 -6.18 -3.24
N ARG A 394 13.51 -7.35 -2.62
CA ARG A 394 13.11 -8.57 -3.32
C ARG A 394 11.73 -8.44 -3.96
N GLY A 395 10.75 -7.89 -3.23
CA GLY A 395 9.43 -7.56 -3.76
C GLY A 395 9.50 -6.52 -4.88
N PHE A 396 10.20 -5.42 -4.64
CA PHE A 396 10.34 -4.32 -5.60
C PHE A 396 10.98 -4.72 -6.93
N LYS A 397 12.06 -5.49 -6.88
CA LYS A 397 12.80 -5.90 -8.08
C LYS A 397 12.05 -6.99 -8.87
N SER A 398 11.58 -8.02 -8.17
CA SER A 398 10.93 -9.17 -8.81
C SER A 398 9.51 -8.87 -9.29
N ARG A 399 8.79 -8.02 -8.54
CA ARG A 399 7.35 -7.75 -8.72
C ARG A 399 6.51 -9.03 -8.68
N ASN A 400 7.01 -10.10 -8.06
CA ASN A 400 6.39 -11.42 -8.12
C ASN A 400 6.15 -11.94 -6.69
N PRO A 401 4.89 -12.16 -6.28
CA PRO A 401 4.55 -12.67 -4.94
C PRO A 401 5.23 -14.00 -4.59
N ALA A 402 5.60 -14.82 -5.58
CA ALA A 402 6.36 -16.05 -5.38
C ALA A 402 7.67 -15.83 -4.60
N LEU A 403 8.30 -14.68 -4.84
CA LEU A 403 9.58 -14.32 -4.23
C LEU A 403 9.39 -13.73 -2.82
N CYS A 404 8.15 -13.60 -2.35
CA CYS A 404 7.78 -13.14 -1.01
C CYS A 404 7.37 -14.30 -0.08
N ASN A 405 7.70 -15.55 -0.41
CA ASN A 405 7.40 -16.70 0.43
C ASN A 405 8.37 -16.76 1.63
N THR A 406 8.06 -16.00 2.67
CA THR A 406 8.83 -15.95 3.91
C THR A 406 8.69 -17.23 4.70
N PHE A 407 7.63 -18.04 4.53
CA PHE A 407 7.37 -19.24 5.35
C PHE A 407 8.27 -20.43 5.05
N VAL A 408 8.97 -20.42 3.91
CA VAL A 408 9.97 -21.43 3.55
C VAL A 408 11.40 -20.88 3.60
N ALA A 409 11.57 -19.61 3.97
CA ALA A 409 12.88 -18.99 4.10
C ALA A 409 13.60 -19.51 5.36
N GLY A 410 14.92 -19.64 5.29
CA GLY A 410 15.74 -19.95 6.45
C GLY A 410 15.55 -18.91 7.57
N PRO A 411 15.66 -19.29 8.86
CA PRO A 411 15.44 -18.38 10.00
C PRO A 411 16.27 -17.09 9.95
N GLN A 412 17.48 -17.14 9.39
CA GLN A 412 18.36 -15.98 9.20
C GLN A 412 17.78 -14.93 8.25
N PHE A 413 16.83 -15.32 7.40
CA PHE A 413 16.15 -14.42 6.47
C PHE A 413 14.82 -13.90 7.01
N VAL A 414 14.48 -14.17 8.28
CA VAL A 414 13.25 -13.67 8.89
C VAL A 414 13.48 -13.20 10.33
N ARG A 415 14.73 -13.09 10.77
CA ARG A 415 15.11 -12.64 12.11
C ARG A 415 15.19 -11.13 12.22
#